data_AF-A0A2P8H7Y5-F1
#
_entry.id   AF-A0A2P8H7Y5-F1
#
_cell.length_a   1.000
_cell.length_b   1.000
_cell.length_c   1.000
_cell.angle_alpha   90.00
_cell.angle_beta   90.00
_cell.angle_gamma   90.00
#
_symmetry.space_group_name_H-M   'P 1'
#
loop_
_entity.id
_entity.type
_entity.pdbx_description
1 polymer ?
#
loop_
_entity_poly.entity_id
_entity_poly.type
_entity_poly.pdbx_seq_one_letter_code
_entity_poly.pdbx_strand_id
1 'polypeptide(L)'
;MSGLNNNNGMTLVEVLISFFILLIVTAAAVPVFTQLTSERTALAQEYEAWVLLREQNEAWRYGNVSEDQAVFVAQDVQFVWEVKGTGRACMRWTAANQRNYQACEDIERTNGHNIN
;
A
#
# COMPACT_ATOMS: atom_id res chain seq x y z
N MET A 1 -51.32 -27.27 35.26
CA MET A 1 -51.20 -25.98 35.97
C MET A 1 -50.57 -25.01 34.99
N SER A 2 -51.34 -24.00 34.62
CA SER A 2 -51.19 -23.13 33.45
C SER A 2 -49.91 -22.30 33.44
N GLY A 3 -49.40 -22.08 32.23
CA GLY A 3 -48.16 -21.39 31.95
C GLY A 3 -48.18 -19.90 32.28
N LEU A 4 -47.02 -19.40 32.69
CA LEU A 4 -46.68 -17.99 32.69
C LEU A 4 -45.76 -17.76 31.50
N ASN A 5 -46.36 -17.49 30.34
CA ASN A 5 -45.64 -16.90 29.21
C ASN A 5 -45.18 -15.51 29.65
N ASN A 6 -43.90 -15.37 29.94
CA ASN A 6 -43.25 -14.07 30.13
C ASN A 6 -43.11 -13.37 28.77
N ASN A 7 -44.21 -12.84 28.23
CA ASN A 7 -44.22 -11.99 27.05
C ASN A 7 -43.79 -10.56 27.44
N ASN A 8 -42.52 -10.38 27.77
CA ASN A 8 -41.91 -9.04 27.83
C ASN A 8 -41.51 -8.68 26.40
N GLY A 9 -42.42 -8.04 25.65
CA GLY A 9 -42.09 -7.49 24.34
C GLY A 9 -40.99 -6.44 24.48
N MET A 10 -40.01 -6.46 23.55
CA MET A 10 -38.99 -5.41 23.47
C MET A 10 -39.69 -4.05 23.42
N THR A 11 -39.33 -3.16 24.34
CA THR A 11 -39.87 -1.81 24.34
C THR A 11 -39.23 -1.02 23.20
N LEU A 12 -39.97 -0.08 22.61
CA LEU A 12 -39.43 0.80 21.55
C LEU A 12 -38.16 1.53 22.03
N VAL A 13 -38.11 1.90 23.31
CA VAL A 13 -36.94 2.54 23.93
C VAL A 13 -35.72 1.62 23.92
N GLU A 14 -35.89 0.33 24.24
CA GLU A 14 -34.81 -0.65 24.21
C GLU A 14 -34.24 -0.83 22.80
N VAL A 15 -35.11 -0.91 21.79
CA VAL A 15 -34.69 -0.97 20.37
C VAL A 15 -33.91 0.28 19.97
N LEU A 16 -34.39 1.46 20.37
CA LEU A 16 -33.69 2.72 20.09
C LEU A 16 -32.31 2.76 20.77
N ILE A 17 -32.20 2.36 22.03
CA ILE A 17 -30.92 2.30 22.76
C ILE A 17 -29.95 1.33 22.06
N SER A 18 -30.41 0.12 21.71
CA SER A 18 -29.57 -0.83 20.98
C SER A 18 -29.12 -0.28 19.62
N PHE A 19 -30.01 0.43 18.91
CA PHE A 19 -29.67 1.06 17.63
C PHE A 19 -28.65 2.20 17.79
N PHE A 20 -28.77 3.03 18.82
CA PHE A 20 -27.78 4.06 19.13
C PHE A 20 -26.41 3.47 19.46
N ILE A 21 -26.37 2.41 20.26
CA ILE A 21 -25.13 1.69 20.56
C ILE A 21 -24.51 1.16 19.26
N LEU A 22 -25.32 0.54 18.39
CA LEU A 22 -24.86 0.05 17.09
C LEU A 22 -24.30 1.18 16.21
N LEU A 23 -24.95 2.34 16.17
CA LEU A 23 -24.47 3.51 15.41
C LEU A 23 -23.11 4.00 15.94
N ILE A 24 -22.93 4.05 17.26
CA ILE A 24 -21.66 4.46 17.87
C ILE A 24 -20.56 3.47 17.51
N VAL A 25 -20.82 2.16 17.66
CA VAL A 25 -19.86 1.10 17.34
C VAL A 25 -19.49 1.12 15.86
N THR A 26 -20.48 1.24 14.97
CA THR A 26 -20.24 1.28 13.52
C THR A 26 -19.47 2.54 13.12
N ALA A 27 -19.84 3.71 13.65
CA ALA A 27 -19.12 4.95 13.41
C ALA A 27 -17.64 4.89 13.85
N ALA A 28 -17.36 4.23 14.98
CA ALA A 28 -15.99 4.02 15.45
C ALA A 28 -15.22 2.99 14.61
N ALA A 29 -15.91 1.97 14.07
CA ALA A 29 -15.27 0.91 13.30
C ALA A 29 -14.91 1.33 11.86
N VAL A 30 -15.72 2.18 11.23
CA VAL A 30 -15.51 2.67 9.84
C VAL A 30 -14.08 3.19 9.61
N PRO A 31 -13.53 4.15 10.40
CA PRO A 31 -12.18 4.67 10.15
C PRO A 31 -11.09 3.60 10.26
N VAL A 32 -11.27 2.61 11.16
CA VAL A 32 -10.35 1.48 11.30
C VAL A 32 -10.33 0.61 10.05
N PHE A 33 -11.51 0.31 9.50
CA PHE A 33 -11.60 -0.46 8.25
C PHE A 33 -10.99 0.29 7.06
N THR A 34 -11.21 1.60 6.96
CA THR A 34 -10.58 2.41 5.89
C THR A 34 -9.06 2.47 6.03
N GLN A 35 -8.55 2.54 7.25
CA GLN A 35 -7.10 2.52 7.47
C GLN A 35 -6.49 1.17 7.10
N LEU A 36 -7.10 0.05 7.54
CA LEU A 36 -6.63 -1.29 7.21
C LEU A 36 -6.63 -1.57 5.71
N THR A 37 -7.65 -1.11 4.99
CA THR A 37 -7.70 -1.26 3.53
C THR A 37 -6.59 -0.46 2.85
N SER A 38 -6.35 0.79 3.28
CA SER A 38 -5.25 1.60 2.74
C SER A 38 -3.86 0.98 3.00
N GLU A 39 -3.64 0.36 4.17
CA GLU A 39 -2.37 -0.31 4.51
C GLU A 39 -2.15 -1.57 3.66
N ARG A 40 -3.21 -2.35 3.37
CA ARG A 40 -3.12 -3.50 2.47
C ARG A 40 -2.76 -3.09 1.04
N THR A 41 -3.35 -2.01 0.54
CA THR A 41 -3.00 -1.47 -0.78
C THR A 41 -1.57 -0.93 -0.79
N ALA A 42 -1.12 -0.27 0.28
CA ALA A 42 0.25 0.22 0.40
C ALA A 42 1.29 -0.93 0.33
N LEU A 43 0.99 -2.09 0.93
CA LEU A 43 1.85 -3.28 0.84
C LEU A 43 1.92 -3.86 -0.59
N ALA A 44 0.79 -3.85 -1.33
CA ALA A 44 0.79 -4.29 -2.72
C ALA A 44 1.61 -3.35 -3.63
N GLN A 45 1.53 -2.04 -3.38
CA GLN A 45 2.32 -1.02 -4.07
C GLN A 45 3.82 -1.14 -3.72
N GLU A 46 4.16 -1.51 -2.49
CA GLU A 46 5.54 -1.77 -2.10
C GLU A 46 6.14 -2.96 -2.87
N TYR A 47 5.40 -4.06 -3.00
CA TYR A 47 5.83 -5.19 -3.81
C TYR A 47 6.07 -4.79 -5.27
N GLU A 48 5.17 -4.01 -5.86
CA GLU A 48 5.31 -3.51 -7.23
C GLU A 48 6.52 -2.58 -7.38
N ALA A 49 6.78 -1.70 -6.41
CA ALA A 49 7.98 -0.86 -6.40
C ALA A 49 9.28 -1.68 -6.46
N TRP A 50 9.34 -2.80 -5.74
CA TRP A 50 10.49 -3.71 -5.77
C TRP A 50 10.66 -4.39 -7.13
N VAL A 51 9.56 -4.80 -7.76
CA VAL A 51 9.60 -5.39 -9.11
C VAL A 51 10.13 -4.36 -10.12
N LEU A 52 9.56 -3.16 -10.13
CA LEU A 52 9.99 -2.08 -11.03
C LEU A 52 11.43 -1.64 -10.77
N LEU A 53 11.85 -1.55 -9.51
CA LEU A 53 13.22 -1.24 -9.14
C LEU A 53 14.19 -2.27 -9.72
N ARG A 54 13.88 -3.55 -9.57
CA ARG A 54 14.74 -4.63 -10.07
C ARG A 54 14.81 -4.64 -11.60
N GLU A 55 13.68 -4.53 -12.29
CA GLU A 55 13.63 -4.47 -13.75
C GLU A 55 14.45 -3.29 -14.28
N GLN A 56 14.30 -2.12 -13.67
CA GLN A 56 15.03 -0.92 -14.06
C GLN A 56 16.53 -1.02 -13.75
N ASN A 57 16.90 -1.61 -12.61
CA ASN A 57 18.29 -1.85 -12.24
C ASN A 57 18.97 -2.81 -13.22
N GLU A 58 18.28 -3.87 -13.65
CA GLU A 58 18.78 -4.79 -14.67
C GLU A 58 18.95 -4.08 -16.01
N ALA A 59 17.97 -3.27 -16.43
CA ALA A 59 18.06 -2.48 -17.66
C ALA A 59 19.23 -1.48 -17.63
N TRP A 60 19.45 -0.81 -16.49
CA TRP A 60 20.58 0.10 -16.29
C TRP A 60 21.93 -0.62 -16.28
N ARG A 61 22.01 -1.81 -15.65
CA ARG A 61 23.21 -2.65 -15.60
C ARG A 61 23.72 -3.03 -16.99
N TYR A 62 22.80 -3.34 -17.91
CA TYR A 62 23.12 -3.70 -19.31
C TYR A 62 23.21 -2.48 -20.25
N GLY A 63 23.03 -1.26 -19.75
CA GLY A 63 23.11 -0.04 -20.57
C GLY A 63 21.92 0.16 -21.51
N ASN A 64 20.80 -0.53 -21.27
CA ASN A 64 19.55 -0.33 -22.04
C ASN A 64 18.84 0.97 -21.65
N VAL A 65 19.19 1.55 -20.50
CA VAL A 65 18.69 2.84 -20.04
C VAL A 65 19.86 3.74 -19.64
N SER A 66 19.89 4.95 -20.21
CA SER A 66 20.90 5.97 -19.92
C SER A 66 20.40 7.10 -19.02
N GLU A 67 19.10 7.19 -18.79
CA GLU A 67 18.50 8.20 -17.92
C GLU A 67 18.77 7.83 -16.45
N ASP A 68 19.12 8.83 -15.65
CA ASP A 68 19.34 8.69 -14.20
C ASP A 68 18.03 8.88 -13.41
N GLN A 69 16.94 9.19 -14.09
CA GLN A 69 15.60 9.31 -13.53
C GLN A 69 14.55 8.77 -14.50
N ALA A 70 13.57 8.05 -13.98
CA ALA A 70 12.44 7.54 -14.75
C ALA A 70 11.16 7.58 -13.91
N VAL A 71 10.01 7.80 -14.55
CA VAL A 71 8.70 7.80 -13.89
C VAL A 71 7.86 6.66 -14.47
N PHE A 72 7.36 5.81 -13.59
CA PHE A 72 6.47 4.70 -13.90
C PHE A 72 5.11 4.96 -13.27
N VAL A 73 4.04 4.54 -13.95
CA VAL A 73 2.67 4.65 -13.43
C VAL A 73 2.09 3.25 -13.32
N ALA A 74 1.76 2.83 -12.09
CA ALA A 74 1.10 1.56 -11.84
C ALA A 74 0.23 1.64 -10.58
N GLN A 75 -0.86 0.88 -10.54
CA GLN A 75 -1.86 0.92 -9.45
C GLN A 75 -2.29 2.35 -9.03
N ASP A 76 -2.50 3.24 -10.02
CA ASP A 76 -2.84 4.66 -9.83
C ASP A 76 -1.81 5.47 -9.00
N VAL A 77 -0.57 4.98 -8.90
CA VAL A 77 0.54 5.63 -8.21
C VAL A 77 1.69 5.89 -9.17
N GLN A 78 2.38 7.00 -8.95
CA GLN A 78 3.61 7.35 -9.65
C GLN A 78 4.81 6.84 -8.85
N PHE A 79 5.63 6.02 -9.49
CA PHE A 79 6.91 5.54 -8.99
C PHE A 79 8.02 6.30 -9.70
N VAL A 80 8.87 6.96 -8.91
CA VAL A 80 10.01 7.74 -9.40
C VAL A 80 11.27 6.95 -9.08
N TRP A 81 11.93 6.47 -10.12
CA TRP A 81 13.25 5.87 -10.02
C TRP A 81 14.31 6.96 -10.15
N GLU A 82 15.30 6.96 -9.26
CA GLU A 82 16.41 7.91 -9.26
C GLU A 82 17.72 7.22 -8.90
N VAL A 83 18.79 7.50 -9.66
CA VAL A 83 20.15 7.10 -9.31
C VAL A 83 20.72 8.11 -8.32
N LYS A 84 21.10 7.65 -7.12
CA LYS A 84 21.76 8.46 -6.10
C LYS A 84 23.27 8.19 -6.12
N GLY A 85 23.99 9.01 -6.87
CA GLY A 85 25.45 8.97 -6.94
C GLY A 85 25.99 7.72 -7.63
N THR A 86 27.22 7.32 -7.29
CA THR A 86 27.87 6.16 -7.88
C THR A 86 27.56 4.90 -7.08
N GLY A 87 26.47 4.21 -7.46
CA GLY A 87 26.25 2.82 -7.03
C GLY A 87 24.95 2.54 -6.27
N ARG A 88 23.99 3.46 -6.25
CA ARG A 88 22.67 3.19 -5.64
C ARG A 88 21.53 3.75 -6.48
N ALA A 89 20.52 2.94 -6.74
CA ALA A 89 19.25 3.37 -7.30
C ALA A 89 18.16 3.30 -6.24
N CYS A 90 17.22 4.24 -6.28
CA CYS A 90 16.07 4.25 -5.40
C CYS A 90 14.77 4.43 -6.19
N MET A 91 13.73 3.69 -5.81
CA MET A 91 12.36 3.90 -6.23
C MET A 91 11.61 4.66 -5.13
N ARG A 92 10.88 5.71 -5.48
CA ARG A 92 10.11 6.56 -4.56
C ARG A 92 8.67 6.70 -4.99
N TRP A 93 7.75 6.62 -4.06
CA TRP A 93 6.32 6.77 -4.33
C TRP A 93 5.56 7.25 -3.10
N THR A 94 4.35 7.74 -3.33
CA THR A 94 3.37 8.03 -2.28
C THR A 94 2.30 6.94 -2.33
N ALA A 95 2.19 6.13 -1.28
CA ALA A 95 1.29 4.99 -1.25
C ALA A 95 -0.16 5.40 -0.90
N ALA A 96 -1.09 4.45 -1.01
CA ALA A 96 -2.52 4.63 -0.73
C ALA A 96 -2.82 5.10 0.71
N ASN A 97 -1.95 4.80 1.67
CA ASN A 97 -2.04 5.29 3.05
C ASN A 97 -1.49 6.74 3.21
N GLN A 98 -1.22 7.43 2.10
CA GLN A 98 -0.69 8.80 2.01
C GLN A 98 0.72 8.98 2.61
N ARG A 99 1.46 7.89 2.82
CA ARG A 99 2.85 7.95 3.27
C ARG A 99 3.81 7.86 2.09
N ASN A 100 4.93 8.55 2.21
CA ASN A 100 6.01 8.47 1.24
C ASN A 100 6.92 7.29 1.58
N TYR A 101 7.14 6.43 0.59
CA TYR A 101 8.01 5.28 0.69
C TYR A 101 9.19 5.41 -0.25
N GLN A 102 10.27 4.71 0.10
CA GLN A 102 11.42 4.55 -0.78
C GLN A 102 11.98 3.13 -0.62
N ALA A 103 12.36 2.52 -1.73
CA ALA A 103 13.11 1.28 -1.79
C ALA A 103 14.42 1.57 -2.54
N CYS A 104 15.56 1.12 -2.02
CA CYS A 104 16.85 1.36 -2.67
C CYS A 104 17.63 0.05 -2.78
N GLU A 105 18.38 -0.06 -3.85
CA GLU A 105 19.26 -1.20 -4.12
C GLU A 105 20.57 -0.68 -4.71
N ASP A 106 21.66 -1.36 -4.40
CA ASP A 106 22.97 -1.03 -4.95
C ASP A 106 23.06 -1.50 -6.41
N ILE A 107 23.63 -0.66 -7.28
CA ILE A 107 23.70 -0.90 -8.73
C ILE A 107 25.16 -0.88 -9.19
N GLU A 108 25.51 -1.80 -10.08
CA GLU A 108 26.81 -1.83 -10.76
C GLU A 108 26.57 -1.88 -12.27
N ARG A 109 27.29 -1.07 -13.05
CA ARG A 109 27.30 -1.26 -14.51
C ARG A 109 28.25 -2.38 -14.85
N THR A 110 27.74 -3.42 -15.49
CA THR A 110 28.60 -4.35 -16.21
C THR A 110 29.06 -3.64 -17.47
N ASN A 111 30.21 -2.97 -17.41
CA ASN A 111 30.94 -2.62 -18.63
C ASN A 111 31.14 -3.93 -19.39
N GLY A 112 30.66 -3.99 -20.62
CA GLY A 112 30.67 -5.19 -21.45
C GLY A 112 31.97 -5.97 -21.25
N HIS A 113 31.80 -7.23 -20.84
CA HIS A 113 32.88 -8.18 -20.64
C HIS A 113 33.82 -8.10 -21.85
N ASN A 114 35.05 -7.62 -21.64
CA ASN A 114 36.12 -7.69 -22.63
C ASN A 114 36.39 -9.18 -22.89
N ILE A 115 35.74 -9.72 -23.91
CA ILE A 115 36.11 -11.00 -24.52
C ILE A 115 37.21 -10.66 -25.53
N ASN A 116 38.46 -10.71 -25.07
CA ASN A 116 39.65 -10.80 -25.92
C ASN A 116 40.29 -12.17 -25.68
#